data_AF-A0A9D4H5W6-F1
#
_entry.id   AF-A0A9D4H5W6-F1
#
_cell.length_a   1.000
_cell.length_b   1.000
_cell.length_c   1.000
_cell.angle_alpha   90.00
_cell.angle_beta   90.00
_cell.angle_gamma   90.00
#
_symmetry.space_group_name_H-M   'P 1'
#
loop_
_entity.id
_entity.type
_entity.pdbx_description
1 polymer ?
#
loop_
_entity_poly.entity_id
_entity_poly.type
_entity_poly.pdbx_seq_one_letter_code
_entity_poly.pdbx_strand_id
1 'polypeptide(L)'
;MKCGAQTKITSYKREQFHKILFYNGKVYVGGNKYVTRFYTYLLIEQRVDICSENCDANVNKILLINSAANELVECSSGDKGLCKIRDLDSLPVERNSSYVVATGNKQVQQGLTVSAEKDEPSQSH
;
A
#
# COMPACT_ATOMS: atom_id res chain seq x y z
N MET A 1 4.70 -24.01 -34.20
CA MET A 1 4.37 -23.23 -32.98
C MET A 1 5.44 -22.17 -32.79
N LYS A 2 5.09 -20.88 -32.82
CA LYS A 2 6.04 -19.79 -32.55
C LYS A 2 5.88 -19.39 -31.08
N CYS A 3 6.91 -19.59 -30.27
CA CYS A 3 6.99 -18.94 -28.96
C CYS A 3 7.02 -17.43 -29.18
N GLY A 4 5.98 -16.73 -28.73
CA GLY A 4 5.93 -15.27 -28.76
C GLY A 4 7.11 -14.71 -27.98
N ALA A 5 7.80 -13.73 -28.55
CA ALA A 5 8.91 -13.06 -27.91
C ALA A 5 8.46 -12.47 -26.56
N GLN A 6 8.88 -13.08 -25.46
CA GLN A 6 8.72 -12.49 -24.13
C GLN A 6 9.70 -11.32 -24.04
N THR A 7 9.18 -10.09 -24.12
CA THR A 7 9.97 -8.90 -23.85
C THR A 7 10.32 -8.89 -22.36
N LYS A 8 11.48 -9.46 -22.02
CA LYS A 8 12.08 -9.33 -20.71
C LYS A 8 12.37 -7.84 -20.49
N ILE A 9 11.64 -7.20 -19.58
CA ILE A 9 11.94 -5.83 -19.17
C ILE A 9 13.28 -5.89 -18.44
N THR A 10 14.36 -5.50 -19.13
CA THR A 10 15.75 -5.54 -18.62
C THR A 10 16.14 -4.28 -17.86
N SER A 11 15.30 -3.24 -17.84
CA SER A 11 15.50 -2.10 -16.97
C SER A 11 14.19 -1.37 -16.67
N TYR A 12 13.88 -1.22 -15.39
CA TYR A 12 12.91 -0.24 -14.89
C TYR A 12 13.73 0.95 -14.39
N LYS A 13 13.54 2.13 -14.98
CA LYS A 13 14.26 3.37 -14.62
C LYS A 13 14.14 3.59 -13.10
N ARG A 14 15.24 3.98 -12.45
CA ARG A 14 15.44 4.16 -10.99
C ARG A 14 14.23 4.77 -10.24
N GLU A 15 13.25 3.94 -9.97
CA GLU A 15 12.17 4.26 -9.06
C GLU A 15 12.40 3.43 -7.81
N GLN A 16 12.37 4.11 -6.67
CA GLN A 16 12.52 3.44 -5.40
C GLN A 16 11.20 2.74 -5.07
N PHE A 17 11.26 1.41 -5.00
CA PHE A 17 10.19 0.59 -4.46
C PHE A 17 10.34 0.51 -2.94
N HIS A 18 9.23 0.68 -2.23
CA HIS A 18 9.21 0.73 -0.75
C HIS A 18 8.44 -0.41 -0.13
N LYS A 19 7.41 -0.91 -0.83
CA LYS A 19 6.55 -2.00 -0.37
C LYS A 19 6.22 -2.93 -1.52
N ILE A 20 6.14 -4.22 -1.20
CA ILE A 20 5.74 -5.28 -2.13
C ILE A 20 4.76 -6.21 -1.41
N LEU A 21 3.68 -6.57 -2.10
CA LEU A 21 2.70 -7.56 -1.65
C LEU A 21 2.40 -8.54 -2.77
N PHE A 22 2.09 -9.78 -2.40
CA PHE A 22 1.65 -10.82 -3.31
C PHE A 22 0.23 -11.22 -2.95
N TYR A 23 -0.66 -11.22 -3.94
CA TYR A 23 -2.05 -11.62 -3.73
C TYR A 23 -2.65 -12.15 -5.02
N ASN A 24 -3.30 -13.31 -4.93
CA ASN A 24 -4.07 -13.93 -6.01
C ASN A 24 -3.33 -14.00 -7.37
N GLY A 25 -2.06 -14.40 -7.34
CA GLY A 25 -1.22 -14.49 -8.55
C GLY A 25 -0.77 -13.15 -9.13
N LYS A 26 -0.90 -12.05 -8.37
CA LYS A 26 -0.46 -10.72 -8.76
C LYS A 26 0.53 -10.17 -7.74
N VAL A 27 1.38 -9.25 -8.21
CA VAL A 27 2.35 -8.55 -7.38
C VAL A 27 1.98 -7.08 -7.34
N TYR A 28 1.82 -6.51 -6.15
CA TYR A 28 1.52 -5.12 -5.92
C TYR A 28 2.75 -4.45 -5.34
N VAL A 29 3.19 -3.33 -5.93
CA VAL A 29 4.39 -2.62 -5.52
C VAL A 29 4.07 -1.15 -5.32
N GLY A 30 4.36 -0.65 -4.11
CA GLY A 30 4.27 0.77 -3.76
C GLY A 30 5.65 1.43 -3.86
N GLY A 31 5.75 2.49 -4.65
CA GLY A 31 6.95 3.30 -4.84
C GLY A 31 6.79 4.75 -4.37
N ASN A 32 7.65 5.64 -4.87
CA ASN A 32 7.54 7.08 -4.57
C ASN A 32 6.29 7.72 -5.19
N LYS A 33 6.05 7.44 -6.47
CA LYS A 33 5.01 8.13 -7.27
C LYS A 33 3.94 7.19 -7.79
N TYR A 34 4.14 5.88 -7.65
CA TYR A 34 3.28 4.90 -8.28
C TYR A 34 2.96 3.74 -7.36
N VAL A 35 1.73 3.27 -7.51
CA VAL A 35 1.36 1.89 -7.19
C VAL A 35 1.32 1.14 -8.51
N THR A 36 2.06 0.03 -8.58
CA THR A 36 2.13 -0.81 -9.78
C THR A 36 1.67 -2.21 -9.44
N ARG A 37 0.80 -2.76 -10.27
CA ARG A 37 0.41 -4.17 -10.24
C ARG A 37 1.04 -4.91 -11.40
N PHE A 38 1.59 -6.07 -11.12
CA PHE A 38 2.22 -6.95 -12.09
C PHE A 38 1.53 -8.30 -12.09
N TYR A 39 1.57 -8.96 -13.25
CA TYR A 39 1.35 -10.40 -13.34
C TYR A 39 2.47 -11.19 -12.63
N THR A 40 2.25 -12.48 -12.37
CA THR A 40 3.25 -13.40 -11.78
C THR A 40 4.62 -13.38 -12.47
N TYR A 41 4.67 -13.09 -13.77
CA TYR A 41 5.92 -12.99 -14.55
C TYR A 41 6.56 -11.60 -14.53
N LEU A 42 6.13 -10.74 -13.60
CA LEU A 42 6.60 -9.35 -13.45
C LEU A 42 6.41 -8.48 -14.69
N LEU A 43 5.45 -8.84 -15.53
CA LEU A 43 4.93 -7.97 -16.57
C LEU A 43 3.97 -6.98 -15.93
N ILE A 44 4.15 -5.68 -16.22
CA ILE A 44 3.27 -4.63 -15.72
C ILE A 44 1.86 -4.89 -16.24
N GLU A 45 0.91 -5.09 -15.32
CA GLU A 45 -0.51 -5.19 -15.62
C GLU A 45 -1.13 -3.79 -15.58
N GLN A 46 -0.86 -3.05 -14.49
CA GLN A 46 -1.42 -1.73 -14.28
C GLN A 46 -0.48 -0.86 -13.46
N ARG A 47 -0.54 0.45 -13.69
CA ARG A 47 0.23 1.45 -12.96
C ARG A 47 -0.62 2.69 -12.73
N VAL A 48 -0.65 3.16 -11.49
CA VAL A 48 -1.44 4.35 -11.10
C VAL A 48 -0.53 5.36 -10.44
N ASP A 49 -0.63 6.62 -10.88
CA ASP A 49 0.03 7.75 -10.25
C ASP A 49 -0.66 8.07 -8.92
N ILE A 50 0.13 8.17 -7.85
CA ILE A 50 -0.35 8.44 -6.48
C ILE A 50 0.03 9.84 -6.01
N CYS A 51 0.69 10.64 -6.84
CA CYS A 51 0.99 12.04 -6.57
C CYS A 51 -0.28 12.91 -6.60
N SER A 52 -0.33 13.88 -5.69
CA SER A 52 -1.27 15.01 -5.75
C SER A 52 -0.53 16.27 -6.23
N GLU A 53 0.38 16.83 -5.42
CA GLU A 53 0.99 18.15 -5.69
C GLU A 53 2.52 18.21 -5.50
N ASN A 54 3.11 17.47 -4.55
CA ASN A 54 4.57 17.44 -4.31
C ASN A 54 5.13 16.02 -4.50
N CYS A 55 5.37 15.67 -5.76
CA CYS A 55 5.74 14.31 -6.18
C CYS A 55 7.10 13.81 -5.68
N ASP A 56 8.07 14.70 -5.47
CA ASP A 56 9.46 14.27 -5.34
C ASP A 56 9.81 13.67 -3.97
N ALA A 57 8.92 13.82 -2.98
CA ALA A 57 9.06 13.26 -1.65
C ALA A 57 7.88 12.37 -1.20
N ASN A 58 6.94 12.08 -2.10
CA ASN A 58 5.90 11.10 -1.78
C ASN A 58 6.53 9.71 -1.76
N VAL A 59 6.29 8.96 -0.69
CA VAL A 59 6.88 7.65 -0.43
C VAL A 59 5.78 6.76 0.12
N ASN A 60 5.53 5.63 -0.53
CA ASN A 60 4.61 4.65 0.00
C ASN A 60 5.12 4.09 1.34
N LYS A 61 4.40 4.40 2.43
CA LYS A 61 4.71 3.96 3.79
C LYS A 61 3.99 2.66 4.10
N ILE A 62 2.75 2.52 3.64
CA ILE A 62 1.91 1.35 3.87
C ILE A 62 1.29 0.93 2.55
N LEU A 63 1.31 -0.39 2.35
CA LEU A 63 0.57 -1.09 1.33
C LEU A 63 -0.03 -2.30 2.02
N LEU A 64 -1.36 -2.44 1.99
CA LEU A 64 -2.11 -3.54 2.61
C LEU A 64 -3.27 -3.95 1.73
N ILE A 65 -3.62 -5.23 1.78
CA ILE A 65 -4.76 -5.79 1.05
C ILE A 65 -5.83 -6.18 2.06
N ASN A 66 -7.03 -5.63 1.90
CA ASN A 66 -8.24 -6.05 2.59
C ASN A 66 -9.06 -6.90 1.62
N SER A 67 -8.76 -8.20 1.58
CA SER A 67 -9.39 -9.15 0.65
C SER A 67 -10.89 -9.32 0.89
N ALA A 68 -11.36 -9.11 2.12
CA ALA A 68 -12.78 -9.22 2.46
C ALA A 68 -13.63 -8.13 1.79
N ALA A 69 -13.04 -6.97 1.49
CA ALA A 69 -13.72 -5.84 0.84
C ALA A 69 -13.25 -5.59 -0.59
N ASN A 70 -12.35 -6.42 -1.14
CA ASN A 70 -11.68 -6.18 -2.42
C ASN A 70 -10.92 -4.84 -2.50
N GLU A 71 -10.20 -4.49 -1.44
CA GLU A 71 -9.55 -3.18 -1.32
C GLU A 71 -8.02 -3.28 -1.20
N LEU A 72 -7.35 -2.30 -1.82
CA LEU A 72 -5.96 -1.97 -1.58
C LEU A 72 -5.89 -0.69 -0.75
N VAL A 73 -5.26 -0.79 0.42
CA VAL A 73 -4.98 0.35 1.29
C VAL A 73 -3.56 0.82 1.03
N GLU A 74 -3.43 2.07 0.59
CA GLU A 74 -2.17 2.71 0.28
C GLU A 74 -2.03 3.98 1.12
N CYS A 75 -1.03 4.05 1.99
CA CYS A 75 -0.71 5.26 2.73
C CYS A 75 0.68 5.73 2.36
N SER A 76 0.80 7.00 2.02
CA SER A 76 2.03 7.59 1.51
C SER A 76 2.39 8.86 2.30
N SER A 77 3.65 9.30 2.26
CA SER A 77 4.07 10.51 3.00
C SER A 77 3.44 11.80 2.49
N GLY A 78 2.94 11.80 1.25
CA GLY A 78 2.10 12.86 0.70
C GLY A 78 0.76 12.98 1.42
N ASP A 79 0.01 14.04 1.11
CA ASP A 79 -1.34 14.29 1.65
C ASP A 79 -1.41 14.18 3.19
N LYS A 80 -0.32 14.57 3.88
CA LYS A 80 -0.19 14.52 5.35
C LYS A 80 -0.38 13.12 5.95
N GLY A 81 0.02 12.07 5.22
CA GLY A 81 -0.06 10.69 5.71
C GLY A 81 -1.45 10.05 5.53
N LEU A 82 -2.34 10.67 4.75
CA LEU A 82 -3.65 10.11 4.43
C LEU A 82 -3.50 8.81 3.64
N CYS A 83 -4.35 7.83 3.94
CA CYS A 83 -4.44 6.63 3.12
C CYS A 83 -5.51 6.79 2.04
N LYS A 84 -5.20 6.29 0.86
CA LYS A 84 -6.13 6.08 -0.24
C LYS A 84 -6.58 4.63 -0.20
N ILE A 85 -7.89 4.42 -0.24
CA ILE A 85 -8.51 3.12 -0.39
C ILE A 85 -8.89 2.99 -1.86
N ARG A 86 -8.38 1.93 -2.49
CA ARG A 86 -8.50 1.68 -3.92
C ARG A 86 -9.18 0.34 -4.13
N ASP A 87 -9.94 0.23 -5.20
CA ASP A 87 -10.41 -1.07 -5.66
C ASP A 87 -9.21 -1.95 -6.04
N LEU A 88 -9.21 -3.20 -5.58
CA LEU A 88 -8.06 -4.10 -5.72
C LEU A 88 -7.83 -4.56 -7.17
N ASP A 89 -8.88 -4.55 -7.99
CA ASP A 89 -8.89 -5.05 -9.37
C ASP A 89 -8.65 -3.96 -10.42
N SER A 90 -9.09 -2.73 -10.17
CA SER A 90 -8.96 -1.61 -11.10
C SER A 90 -8.04 -0.50 -10.59
N LEU A 91 -7.69 -0.47 -9.30
CA LEU A 91 -6.80 0.51 -8.65
C LEU A 91 -7.21 2.01 -8.62
N PRO A 92 -8.39 2.49 -9.07
CA PRO A 92 -8.78 3.88 -8.84
C PRO A 92 -8.97 4.12 -7.35
N VAL A 93 -8.83 5.37 -6.92
CA VAL A 93 -9.17 5.76 -5.54
C VAL A 93 -10.69 5.77 -5.41
N GLU A 94 -11.21 5.00 -4.46
CA GLU A 94 -12.64 5.00 -4.13
C GLU A 94 -12.93 6.00 -3.02
N ARG A 95 -12.07 6.01 -2.00
CA ARG A 95 -12.20 6.89 -0.84
C ARG A 95 -10.86 7.12 -0.15
N ASN A 96 -10.84 8.13 0.71
CA ASN A 96 -9.74 8.35 1.64
C ASN A 96 -10.07 7.74 3.00
N SER A 97 -9.05 7.33 3.75
CA SER A 97 -9.21 6.91 5.14
C SER A 97 -9.64 8.09 6.01
N SER A 98 -10.40 7.81 7.07
CA SER A 98 -10.71 8.81 8.10
C SER A 98 -9.52 9.12 9.03
N TYR A 99 -8.46 8.32 8.95
CA TYR A 99 -7.27 8.41 9.79
C TYR A 99 -6.02 8.61 8.94
N VAL A 100 -5.04 9.36 9.45
CA VAL A 100 -3.73 9.53 8.83
C VAL A 100 -2.71 8.63 9.53
N VAL A 101 -1.75 8.09 8.78
CA VAL A 101 -0.67 7.28 9.32
C VAL A 101 0.60 8.11 9.31
N ALA A 102 1.23 8.19 10.49
CA ALA A 102 2.18 9.21 10.90
C ALA A 102 3.09 9.77 9.79
N THR A 103 3.07 11.10 9.64
CA THR A 103 4.09 11.84 8.91
C THR A 103 5.33 11.93 9.79
N GLY A 104 6.40 11.24 9.39
CA GLY A 104 7.66 11.30 10.14
C GLY A 104 8.23 12.72 10.13
N ASN A 105 8.14 13.40 11.28
CA ASN A 105 9.22 14.16 11.93
C ASN A 105 8.74 14.67 13.32
N LYS A 106 8.56 13.75 14.26
CA LYS A 106 8.73 14.06 15.69
C LYS A 106 9.57 12.94 16.29
N GLN A 107 10.65 13.30 16.97
CA GLN A 107 11.26 12.40 17.94
C GLN A 107 10.18 12.08 18.98
N VAL A 108 9.60 10.88 18.91
CA VAL A 108 8.63 10.45 19.91
C VAL A 108 9.41 9.71 20.98
N GLN A 109 9.62 10.38 22.12
CA GLN A 109 9.88 9.70 23.38
C GLN A 109 8.72 8.74 23.68
N GLN A 110 9.11 7.59 24.21
CA GLN A 110 8.35 6.38 24.49
C GLN A 110 6.95 6.58 25.10
N GLY A 111 6.04 5.65 24.76
CA GLY A 111 4.91 5.30 25.63
C GLY A 111 3.57 5.10 24.91
N LEU A 112 3.38 3.96 24.22
CA LEU A 112 2.03 3.41 24.08
C LEU A 112 1.81 2.44 25.25
N THR A 113 1.16 2.91 26.30
CA THR A 113 0.58 2.03 27.32
C THR A 113 -0.76 1.54 26.75
N VAL A 114 -0.81 0.27 26.36
CA VAL A 114 -2.09 -0.38 26.05
C VAL A 114 -2.67 -0.84 27.38
N SER A 115 -3.68 -0.12 27.88
CA SER A 115 -4.52 -0.62 28.97
C SER A 115 -5.39 -1.74 28.40
N ALA A 116 -5.05 -2.98 28.72
CA ALA A 116 -5.95 -4.11 28.50
C ALA A 116 -7.08 -4.03 29.54
N GLU A 117 -8.32 -3.85 29.10
CA GLU A 117 -9.51 -4.14 29.91
C GLU A 117 -9.47 -5.62 30.29
N LYS A 118 -9.52 -5.90 31.60
CA LYS A 118 -9.71 -7.25 32.13
C LYS A 118 -11.20 -7.55 32.12
N ASP A 119 -11.63 -8.51 31.30
CA ASP A 119 -12.88 -9.23 31.51
C ASP A 119 -12.76 -10.07 32.79
N GLU A 120 -13.55 -9.75 33.81
CA GLU A 120 -13.76 -10.63 34.97
C GLU A 120 -14.85 -11.68 34.66
N PRO A 121 -14.63 -12.97 34.95
CA PRO A 121 -15.69 -13.96 34.85
C PRO A 121 -16.60 -13.90 36.08
N SER A 122 -17.91 -13.82 35.82
CA SER A 122 -19.00 -13.93 36.77
C SER A 122 -18.99 -15.28 37.50
N GLN A 123 -18.87 -15.25 38.84
CA GLN A 123 -19.15 -16.42 39.68
C GLN A 123 -20.61 -16.40 40.14
N SER A 124 -21.32 -17.48 39.79
CA SER A 124 -22.63 -17.85 40.30
C SER A 124 -22.56 -18.30 41.76
N HIS A 125 -23.45 -17.78 42.60
CA HIS A 125 -23.88 -18.40 43.85
C HIS A 125 -25.38 -18.71 43.76
#